data_AF-A0A9D8PG18-F1
#
_entry.id   AF-A0A9D8PG18-F1
#
_cell.length_a   1.000
_cell.length_b   1.000
_cell.length_c   1.000
_cell.angle_alpha   90.00
_cell.angle_beta   90.00
_cell.angle_gamma   90.00
#
_symmetry.space_group_name_H-M   'P 1'
#
loop_
_entity.id
_entity.type
_entity.pdbx_description
1 polymer ?
#
loop_
_entity_poly.entity_id
_entity_poly.type
_entity_poly.pdbx_seq_one_letter_code
_entity_poly.pdbx_strand_id
1 'polypeptide(L)'
;MAVFPSKDWVEAVLEAAKKSEAYQEAAKDWEGDFLCIVEGDAEFLRELSRKEVMAGFMSLIDMIPAQDRMKYQGTPTGKVFEAIGIPLDVSLKDLNADEVLSKVSKLSAGDVKGVSLYVWADFWHGAVRNMVPVAPGEHQDAAFKLSGTYSAWKLMVSGKQDTIRLIMSNKLQLQGNMAYMMKHMKAVVLLTKEVFAGVPID
;
A
#
# COMPACT_ATOMS: atom_id res chain seq x y z
N MET A 1 -10.60 -13.22 -5.62
CA MET A 1 -9.27 -12.90 -6.17
C MET A 1 -8.75 -11.74 -5.35
N ALA A 2 -7.47 -11.74 -4.98
CA ALA A 2 -6.89 -10.62 -4.24
C ALA A 2 -6.91 -9.36 -5.13
N VAL A 3 -7.29 -8.21 -4.55
CA VAL A 3 -7.32 -6.92 -5.26
C VAL A 3 -6.37 -5.96 -4.56
N PHE A 4 -5.59 -5.20 -5.31
CA PHE A 4 -4.70 -4.21 -4.69
C PHE A 4 -5.43 -2.89 -4.38
N PRO A 5 -5.28 -2.32 -3.17
CA PRO A 5 -4.72 -2.90 -1.95
C PRO A 5 -5.88 -3.40 -1.05
N SER A 6 -5.90 -4.69 -0.74
CA SER A 6 -6.88 -5.32 0.15
C SER A 6 -6.19 -6.12 1.24
N LYS A 7 -6.92 -6.46 2.30
CA LYS A 7 -6.43 -7.39 3.32
C LYS A 7 -6.00 -8.73 2.70
N ASP A 8 -6.83 -9.31 1.84
CA ASP A 8 -6.53 -10.58 1.17
C ASP A 8 -5.27 -10.49 0.29
N TRP A 9 -5.04 -9.33 -0.34
CA TRP A 9 -3.80 -9.08 -1.09
C TRP A 9 -2.57 -9.04 -0.19
N VAL A 10 -2.66 -8.36 0.96
CA VAL A 10 -1.57 -8.35 1.96
C VAL A 10 -1.27 -9.77 2.44
N GLU A 11 -2.29 -10.55 2.80
CA GLU A 11 -2.12 -11.95 3.23
C GLU A 11 -1.48 -12.80 2.12
N ALA A 12 -1.91 -12.63 0.87
CA ALA A 12 -1.32 -13.32 -0.27
C ALA A 12 0.15 -12.95 -0.53
N VAL A 13 0.54 -11.68 -0.31
CA VAL A 13 1.94 -11.22 -0.39
C VAL A 13 2.80 -11.91 0.67
N LEU A 14 2.31 -11.96 1.92
CA LEU A 14 3.03 -12.64 3.01
C LEU A 14 3.22 -14.14 2.70
N GLU A 15 2.20 -14.79 2.14
CA GLU A 15 2.29 -16.20 1.74
C GLU A 15 3.20 -16.42 0.52
N ALA A 16 3.21 -15.50 -0.45
CA ALA A 16 4.12 -15.57 -1.59
C ALA A 16 5.59 -15.45 -1.15
N ALA A 17 5.89 -14.55 -0.19
CA ALA A 17 7.23 -14.38 0.35
C ALA A 17 7.74 -15.66 1.04
N LYS A 18 6.87 -16.36 1.78
CA LYS A 18 7.19 -17.65 2.43
C LYS A 18 7.49 -18.78 1.44
N LYS A 19 7.01 -18.68 0.20
CA LYS A 19 7.17 -19.71 -0.84
C LYS A 19 8.36 -19.47 -1.75
N SER A 20 8.87 -18.25 -1.83
CA SER A 20 10.01 -17.93 -2.71
C SER A 20 11.35 -18.13 -2.00
N GLU A 21 11.93 -19.32 -2.17
CA GLU A 21 13.30 -19.62 -1.70
C GLU A 21 14.33 -18.65 -2.30
N ALA A 22 14.14 -18.25 -3.57
CA ALA A 22 15.02 -17.30 -4.25
C ALA A 22 15.00 -15.92 -3.59
N TYR A 23 13.82 -15.43 -3.20
CA TYR A 23 13.68 -14.18 -2.45
C TYR A 23 14.31 -14.30 -1.06
N GLN A 24 13.99 -15.37 -0.33
CA GLN A 24 14.50 -15.60 1.03
C GLN A 24 16.03 -15.60 1.06
N GLU A 25 16.66 -16.34 0.14
CA GLU A 25 18.12 -16.40 0.05
C GLU A 25 18.73 -15.04 -0.34
N ALA A 26 18.09 -14.30 -1.26
CA ALA A 26 18.60 -12.99 -1.67
C ALA A 26 18.45 -11.93 -0.57
N ALA A 27 17.43 -12.05 0.28
CA ALA A 27 17.10 -11.12 1.35
C ALA A 27 17.60 -11.60 2.73
N LYS A 28 18.38 -12.68 2.83
CA LYS A 28 18.85 -13.24 4.12
C LYS A 28 19.65 -12.28 4.99
N ASP A 29 20.35 -11.33 4.37
CA ASP A 29 21.13 -10.28 5.04
C ASP A 29 20.39 -8.92 5.06
N TRP A 30 19.10 -8.91 4.68
CA TRP A 30 18.27 -7.72 4.71
C TRP A 30 17.81 -7.42 6.14
N GLU A 31 18.01 -6.17 6.55
CA GLU A 31 17.53 -5.61 7.80
C GLU A 31 17.00 -4.20 7.54
N GLY A 32 15.73 -3.99 7.84
CA GLY A 32 15.10 -2.67 7.75
C GLY A 32 13.66 -2.76 7.29
N ASP A 33 12.80 -2.05 7.99
CA ASP A 33 11.39 -1.90 7.68
C ASP A 33 11.16 -0.78 6.66
N PHE A 34 9.97 -0.81 6.04
CA PHE A 34 9.49 0.24 5.15
C PHE A 34 8.22 0.86 5.69
N LEU A 35 8.17 2.19 5.67
CA LEU A 35 6.92 2.94 5.61
C LEU A 35 6.60 3.27 4.15
N CYS A 36 5.61 2.60 3.59
CA CYS A 36 5.11 2.80 2.24
C CYS A 36 3.99 3.85 2.24
N ILE A 37 4.08 4.85 1.36
CA ILE A 37 3.13 5.94 1.23
C ILE A 37 2.55 5.90 -0.20
N VAL A 38 1.28 5.50 -0.30
CA VAL A 38 0.56 5.41 -1.57
C VAL A 38 -0.30 6.66 -1.73
N GLU A 39 0.09 7.53 -2.66
CA GLU A 39 -0.56 8.80 -2.93
C GLU A 39 -1.68 8.63 -3.96
N GLY A 40 -2.86 9.19 -3.67
CA GLY A 40 -4.00 9.15 -4.57
C GLY A 40 -3.76 9.94 -5.86
N ASP A 41 -4.10 9.34 -7.00
CA ASP A 41 -4.12 9.97 -8.32
C ASP A 41 -5.44 9.67 -9.07
N ALA A 42 -5.55 10.09 -10.32
CA ALA A 42 -6.75 9.83 -11.12
C ALA A 42 -7.00 8.33 -11.37
N GLU A 43 -5.95 7.51 -11.41
CA GLU A 43 -6.09 6.05 -11.53
C GLU A 43 -6.64 5.46 -10.24
N PHE A 44 -6.21 5.94 -9.07
CA PHE A 44 -6.77 5.53 -7.79
C PHE A 44 -8.29 5.73 -7.72
N LEU A 45 -8.77 6.93 -8.06
CA LEU A 45 -10.21 7.22 -8.07
C LEU A 45 -10.98 6.34 -9.06
N ARG A 46 -10.40 6.10 -10.24
CA ARG A 46 -10.99 5.21 -11.25
C ARG A 46 -11.09 3.77 -10.73
N GLU A 47 -10.05 3.25 -10.07
CA GLU A 47 -10.07 1.90 -9.50
C GLU A 47 -11.05 1.79 -8.33
N LEU A 48 -11.10 2.77 -7.43
CA LEU A 48 -12.09 2.82 -6.34
C LEU A 48 -13.55 2.88 -6.83
N SER A 49 -13.77 3.23 -8.11
CA SER A 49 -15.10 3.17 -8.73
C SER A 49 -15.52 1.74 -9.11
N ARG A 50 -14.67 0.74 -8.91
CA ARG A 50 -14.97 -0.68 -9.10
C ARG A 50 -15.37 -1.30 -7.76
N LYS A 51 -16.48 -2.04 -7.74
CA LYS A 51 -17.05 -2.60 -6.50
C LYS A 51 -16.08 -3.50 -5.74
N GLU A 52 -15.34 -4.35 -6.45
CA GLU A 52 -14.40 -5.31 -5.88
C GLU A 52 -13.20 -4.59 -5.26
N VAL A 53 -12.68 -3.56 -5.93
CA VAL A 53 -11.59 -2.72 -5.42
C VAL A 53 -12.05 -1.92 -4.21
N MET A 54 -13.26 -1.34 -4.23
CA MET A 54 -13.81 -0.61 -3.10
C MET A 54 -13.94 -1.50 -1.86
N ALA A 55 -14.54 -2.69 -2.02
CA ALA A 55 -14.66 -3.65 -0.94
C ALA A 55 -13.28 -4.10 -0.41
N GLY A 56 -12.34 -4.37 -1.32
CA GLY A 56 -10.95 -4.69 -0.98
C GLY A 56 -10.27 -3.58 -0.19
N PHE A 57 -10.36 -2.33 -0.66
CA PHE A 57 -9.78 -1.17 0.00
C PHE A 57 -10.38 -0.96 1.40
N MET A 58 -11.71 -1.05 1.56
CA MET A 58 -12.34 -0.97 2.88
C MET A 58 -11.85 -2.06 3.83
N SER A 59 -11.65 -3.29 3.33
CA SER A 59 -11.11 -4.40 4.14
C SER A 59 -9.70 -4.10 4.66
N LEU A 60 -8.89 -3.38 3.87
CA LEU A 60 -7.56 -2.93 4.29
C LEU A 60 -7.68 -1.85 5.35
N ILE A 61 -8.45 -0.79 5.12
CA ILE A 61 -8.59 0.31 6.08
C ILE A 61 -9.13 -0.18 7.44
N ASP A 62 -10.01 -1.19 7.44
CA ASP A 62 -10.55 -1.80 8.66
C ASP A 62 -9.50 -2.54 9.51
N MET A 63 -8.31 -2.83 8.95
CA MET A 63 -7.17 -3.33 9.73
C MET A 63 -6.55 -2.24 10.61
N ILE A 64 -6.77 -0.96 10.31
CA ILE A 64 -6.35 0.16 11.17
C ILE A 64 -7.36 0.28 12.32
N PRO A 65 -6.93 0.24 13.60
CA PRO A 65 -7.83 0.41 14.72
C PRO A 65 -8.62 1.72 14.62
N ALA A 66 -9.91 1.69 14.97
CA ALA A 66 -10.81 2.84 14.83
C ALA A 66 -10.29 4.11 15.52
N GLN A 67 -9.69 3.97 16.69
CA GLN A 67 -9.08 5.10 17.41
C GLN A 67 -7.90 5.72 16.66
N ASP A 68 -7.11 4.92 15.92
CA ASP A 68 -5.94 5.41 15.20
C ASP A 68 -6.34 6.07 13.88
N ARG A 69 -7.48 5.67 13.29
CA ARG A 69 -8.05 6.33 12.12
C ARG A 69 -8.40 7.80 12.36
N MET A 70 -8.62 8.21 13.61
CA MET A 70 -8.79 9.62 13.96
C MET A 70 -7.56 10.49 13.62
N LYS A 71 -6.37 9.91 13.48
CA LYS A 71 -5.16 10.64 13.01
C LYS A 71 -5.28 11.13 11.56
N TYR A 72 -6.26 10.63 10.80
CA TYR A 72 -6.58 11.19 9.48
C TYR A 72 -7.40 12.48 9.56
N GLN A 73 -7.94 12.86 10.72
CA GLN A 73 -8.72 14.10 10.87
C GLN A 73 -7.90 15.32 10.41
N GLY A 74 -8.49 16.16 9.58
CA GLY A 74 -7.83 17.34 9.01
C GLY A 74 -6.84 17.05 7.86
N THR A 75 -6.48 15.80 7.60
CA THR A 75 -5.69 15.41 6.42
C THR A 75 -6.56 15.38 5.16
N PRO A 76 -5.98 15.38 3.94
CA PRO A 76 -6.75 15.19 2.71
C PRO A 76 -7.57 13.90 2.71
N THR A 77 -7.03 12.78 3.23
CA THR A 77 -7.77 11.52 3.37
C THR A 77 -8.97 11.69 4.30
N GLY A 78 -8.81 12.35 5.45
CA GLY A 78 -9.93 12.62 6.37
C GLY A 78 -11.03 13.47 5.74
N LYS A 79 -10.65 14.48 4.95
CA LYS A 79 -11.63 15.30 4.19
C LYS A 79 -12.43 14.49 3.19
N VAL A 80 -11.84 13.45 2.58
CA VAL A 80 -12.59 12.54 1.70
C VAL A 80 -13.62 11.73 2.49
N PHE A 81 -13.26 11.20 3.67
CA PHE A 81 -14.20 10.51 4.56
C PHE A 81 -15.37 11.41 4.97
N GLU A 82 -15.08 12.66 5.34
CA GLU A 82 -16.09 13.69 5.63
C GLU A 82 -17.00 13.95 4.41
N ALA A 83 -16.43 14.12 3.22
CA ALA A 83 -17.17 14.40 1.98
C ALA A 83 -18.12 13.26 1.59
N ILE A 84 -17.74 12.00 1.85
CA ILE A 84 -18.60 10.82 1.62
C ILE A 84 -19.44 10.46 2.86
N GLY A 85 -19.43 11.27 3.91
CA GLY A 85 -20.26 11.08 5.11
C GLY A 85 -20.00 9.76 5.83
N ILE A 86 -18.76 9.29 5.86
CA ILE A 86 -18.34 8.11 6.63
C ILE A 86 -17.45 8.60 7.78
N PRO A 87 -17.85 8.41 9.05
CA PRO A 87 -16.99 8.74 10.18
C PRO A 87 -15.69 7.92 10.17
N LEU A 88 -14.60 8.48 10.70
CA LEU A 88 -13.31 7.79 10.72
C LEU A 88 -13.25 6.62 11.69
N ASP A 89 -14.12 6.61 12.71
CA ASP A 89 -14.13 5.67 13.84
C ASP A 89 -15.17 4.55 13.72
N VAL A 90 -15.98 4.49 12.65
CA VAL A 90 -16.93 3.39 12.44
C VAL A 90 -16.26 2.13 11.91
N SER A 91 -16.80 0.95 12.25
CA SER A 91 -16.46 -0.30 11.57
C SER A 91 -16.78 -0.18 10.08
N LEU A 92 -15.80 -0.46 9.21
CA LEU A 92 -16.02 -0.40 7.76
C LEU A 92 -16.60 -1.72 7.23
N LYS A 93 -16.49 -2.80 8.02
CA LYS A 93 -17.08 -4.12 7.70
C LYS A 93 -18.60 -4.09 7.58
N ASP A 94 -19.25 -3.19 8.31
CA ASP A 94 -20.70 -3.10 8.37
C ASP A 94 -21.28 -2.13 7.31
N LEU A 95 -20.42 -1.48 6.53
CA LEU A 95 -20.83 -0.55 5.48
C LEU A 95 -21.25 -1.29 4.21
N ASN A 96 -22.31 -0.81 3.58
CA ASN A 96 -22.74 -1.31 2.29
C ASN A 96 -21.84 -0.75 1.17
N ALA A 97 -21.11 -1.63 0.47
CA ALA A 97 -20.20 -1.23 -0.60
C ALA A 97 -20.88 -0.46 -1.75
N ASP A 98 -22.14 -0.79 -2.10
CA ASP A 98 -22.88 -0.07 -3.14
C ASP A 98 -23.24 1.35 -2.69
N GLU A 99 -23.57 1.53 -1.41
CA GLU A 99 -23.80 2.86 -0.84
C GLU A 99 -22.53 3.70 -0.87
N VAL A 100 -21.41 3.16 -0.38
CA VAL A 100 -20.11 3.86 -0.39
C VAL A 100 -19.70 4.21 -1.82
N LEU A 101 -19.85 3.27 -2.75
CA LEU A 101 -19.53 3.47 -4.16
C LEU A 101 -20.35 4.62 -4.78
N SER A 102 -21.64 4.73 -4.45
CA SER A 102 -22.51 5.81 -4.91
C SER A 102 -22.07 7.21 -4.42
N LYS A 103 -21.34 7.27 -3.30
CA LYS A 103 -20.78 8.50 -2.74
C LYS A 103 -19.41 8.80 -3.36
N VAL A 104 -18.58 7.78 -3.52
CA VAL A 104 -17.25 7.89 -4.16
C VAL A 104 -17.36 8.29 -5.63
N SER A 105 -18.40 7.85 -6.35
CA SER A 105 -18.63 8.23 -7.76
C SER A 105 -18.89 9.73 -7.96
N LYS A 106 -19.18 10.47 -6.89
CA LYS A 106 -19.36 11.93 -6.91
C LYS A 106 -18.05 12.69 -6.72
N LEU A 107 -16.97 12.01 -6.35
CA LEU A 107 -15.66 12.62 -6.18
C LEU A 107 -15.01 12.89 -7.53
N SER A 108 -14.18 13.93 -7.56
CA SER A 108 -13.35 14.32 -8.69
C SER A 108 -11.88 13.99 -8.42
N ALA A 109 -11.06 14.04 -9.47
CA ALA A 109 -9.60 13.91 -9.33
C ALA A 109 -8.99 14.96 -8.39
N GLY A 110 -9.65 16.13 -8.23
CA GLY A 110 -9.23 17.17 -7.31
C GLY A 110 -9.43 16.77 -5.84
N ASP A 111 -10.49 16.02 -5.54
CA ASP A 111 -10.83 15.59 -4.17
C ASP A 111 -9.87 14.52 -3.65
N VAL A 112 -9.33 13.69 -4.54
CA VAL A 112 -8.33 12.67 -4.18
C VAL A 112 -6.90 13.20 -4.18
N LYS A 113 -6.69 14.48 -4.54
CA LYS A 113 -5.35 15.06 -4.57
C LYS A 113 -4.80 15.17 -3.14
N GLY A 114 -3.64 14.57 -2.91
CA GLY A 114 -2.97 14.58 -1.60
C GLY A 114 -3.55 13.56 -0.61
N VAL A 115 -4.53 12.75 -1.01
CA VAL A 115 -4.92 11.56 -0.25
C VAL A 115 -3.71 10.63 -0.17
N SER A 116 -3.51 10.03 0.99
CA SER A 116 -2.42 9.07 1.22
C SER A 116 -2.90 7.89 2.06
N LEU A 117 -2.51 6.70 1.62
CA LEU A 117 -2.56 5.45 2.39
C LEU A 117 -1.14 5.15 2.89
N TYR A 118 -1.02 4.73 4.14
CA TYR A 118 0.25 4.34 4.74
C TYR A 118 0.23 2.84 5.05
N VAL A 119 1.29 2.14 4.66
CA VAL A 119 1.49 0.72 4.94
C VAL A 119 2.87 0.54 5.53
N TRP A 120 2.95 -0.01 6.73
CA TRP A 120 4.21 -0.43 7.32
C TRP A 120 4.48 -1.90 6.98
N ALA A 121 5.70 -2.20 6.55
CA ALA A 121 6.14 -3.54 6.21
C ALA A 121 7.48 -3.86 6.85
N ASP A 122 7.53 -4.98 7.56
CA ASP A 122 8.67 -5.43 8.33
C ASP A 122 9.43 -6.52 7.58
N PHE A 123 10.60 -6.17 7.06
CA PHE A 123 11.46 -7.08 6.32
C PHE A 123 12.69 -7.43 7.13
N TRP A 124 12.94 -8.72 7.28
CA TRP A 124 14.06 -9.20 8.11
C TRP A 124 14.52 -10.59 7.68
N HIS A 125 15.80 -10.72 7.37
CA HIS A 125 16.50 -11.98 7.10
C HIS A 125 15.74 -12.92 6.14
N GLY A 126 15.29 -12.38 5.02
CA GLY A 126 14.58 -13.15 3.99
C GLY A 126 13.07 -13.26 4.19
N ALA A 127 12.54 -12.79 5.31
CA ALA A 127 11.12 -12.84 5.62
C ALA A 127 10.45 -11.46 5.51
N VAL A 128 9.20 -11.47 5.06
CA VAL A 128 8.25 -10.38 5.32
C VAL A 128 7.51 -10.76 6.60
N ARG A 129 7.96 -10.24 7.74
CA ARG A 129 7.44 -10.60 9.07
C ARG A 129 6.06 -10.01 9.31
N ASN A 130 5.82 -8.81 8.78
CA ASN A 130 4.54 -8.14 8.89
C ASN A 130 4.32 -7.17 7.71
N MET A 131 3.06 -6.93 7.38
CA MET A 131 2.64 -5.88 6.46
C MET A 131 1.24 -5.45 6.87
N VAL A 132 1.08 -4.20 7.30
CA VAL A 132 -0.20 -3.68 7.81
C VAL A 132 -0.39 -2.22 7.40
N PRO A 133 -1.62 -1.79 7.12
CA PRO A 133 -1.90 -0.37 7.00
C PRO A 133 -1.75 0.29 8.37
N VAL A 134 -1.23 1.51 8.38
CA VAL A 134 -0.96 2.28 9.59
C VAL A 134 -1.55 3.68 9.45
N ALA A 135 -1.77 4.36 10.57
CA ALA A 135 -2.30 5.71 10.56
C ALA A 135 -1.20 6.76 10.26
N PRO A 136 -1.56 7.98 9.80
CA PRO A 136 -0.58 9.03 9.56
C PRO A 136 0.24 9.33 10.81
N GLY A 137 1.55 9.50 10.64
CA GLY A 137 2.48 9.79 11.74
C GLY A 137 2.97 8.56 12.51
N GLU A 138 2.52 7.36 12.18
CA GLU A 138 3.10 6.11 12.71
C GLU A 138 4.34 5.69 11.91
N HIS A 139 5.24 4.92 12.54
CA HIS A 139 6.47 4.36 11.95
C HIS A 139 7.33 5.39 11.20
N GLN A 140 7.41 6.63 11.73
CA GLN A 140 8.18 7.70 11.10
C GLN A 140 9.70 7.51 11.20
N ASP A 141 10.14 6.59 12.04
CA ASP A 141 11.51 6.15 12.25
C ASP A 141 11.90 4.92 11.40
N ALA A 142 10.98 4.42 10.56
CA ALA A 142 11.25 3.31 9.65
C ALA A 142 12.55 3.54 8.84
N ALA A 143 13.34 2.48 8.71
CA ALA A 143 14.66 2.53 8.06
C ALA A 143 14.57 3.05 6.62
N PHE A 144 13.47 2.73 5.95
CA PHE A 144 13.15 3.21 4.61
C PHE A 144 11.74 3.81 4.56
N LYS A 145 11.58 4.90 3.83
CA LYS A 145 10.26 5.42 3.42
C LYS A 145 10.20 5.43 1.91
N LEU A 146 9.20 4.77 1.35
CA LEU A 146 8.98 4.72 -0.09
C LEU A 146 7.64 5.41 -0.39
N SER A 147 7.63 6.44 -1.23
CA SER A 147 6.40 7.16 -1.58
C SER A 147 6.19 7.27 -3.08
N GLY A 148 4.94 7.46 -3.50
CA GLY A 148 4.61 7.76 -4.89
C GLY A 148 3.14 7.48 -5.19
N THR A 149 2.76 7.75 -6.44
CA THR A 149 1.36 7.66 -6.87
C THR A 149 0.86 6.22 -6.91
N TYR A 150 -0.44 6.05 -6.68
CA TYR A 150 -1.11 4.75 -6.78
C TYR A 150 -0.81 4.03 -8.10
N SER A 151 -0.81 4.75 -9.23
CA SER A 151 -0.42 4.18 -10.53
C SER A 151 1.01 3.62 -10.56
N ALA A 152 1.98 4.29 -9.91
CA ALA A 152 3.35 3.79 -9.79
C ALA A 152 3.44 2.56 -8.89
N TRP A 153 2.71 2.55 -7.76
CA TRP A 153 2.60 1.38 -6.90
C TRP A 153 1.97 0.19 -7.62
N LYS A 154 0.93 0.41 -8.41
CA LYS A 154 0.27 -0.64 -9.21
C LYS A 154 1.21 -1.26 -10.24
N LEU A 155 2.09 -0.47 -10.87
CA LEU A 155 3.16 -0.99 -11.74
C LEU A 155 4.16 -1.87 -10.98
N MET A 156 4.50 -1.48 -9.75
CA MET A 156 5.39 -2.24 -8.87
C MET A 156 4.77 -3.56 -8.46
N VAL A 157 3.57 -3.51 -7.86
CA VAL A 157 2.93 -4.70 -7.28
C VAL A 157 2.44 -5.69 -8.33
N SER A 158 2.20 -5.25 -9.57
CA SER A 158 1.91 -6.15 -10.70
C SER A 158 3.17 -6.80 -11.32
N GLY A 159 4.36 -6.43 -10.87
CA GLY A 159 5.62 -6.88 -11.47
C GLY A 159 5.96 -6.24 -12.82
N LYS A 160 5.15 -5.29 -13.32
CA LYS A 160 5.39 -4.62 -14.60
C LYS A 160 6.66 -3.77 -14.59
N GLN A 161 7.03 -3.21 -13.44
CA GLN A 161 8.27 -2.45 -13.26
C GLN A 161 8.82 -2.68 -11.84
N ASP A 162 10.10 -3.02 -11.71
CA ASP A 162 10.73 -3.21 -10.40
C ASP A 162 10.95 -1.87 -9.65
N THR A 163 11.06 -1.97 -8.32
CA THR A 163 11.21 -0.83 -7.41
C THR A 163 12.39 0.07 -7.78
N ILE A 164 13.55 -0.50 -8.16
CA ILE A 164 14.74 0.27 -8.53
C ILE A 164 14.48 1.09 -9.78
N ARG A 165 13.89 0.50 -10.82
CA ARG A 165 13.51 1.24 -12.04
C ARG A 165 12.52 2.35 -11.75
N LEU A 166 11.54 2.12 -10.87
CA LEU A 166 10.55 3.14 -10.51
C LEU A 166 11.20 4.32 -9.78
N ILE A 167 12.13 4.05 -8.85
CA ILE A 167 12.93 5.08 -8.18
C ILE A 167 13.77 5.87 -9.18
N MET A 168 14.54 5.18 -10.04
CA MET A 168 15.40 5.84 -11.03
C MET A 168 14.63 6.67 -12.05
N SER A 169 13.39 6.29 -12.36
CA SER A 169 12.48 7.05 -13.22
C SER A 169 11.70 8.15 -12.49
N ASN A 170 12.02 8.44 -11.22
CA ASN A 170 11.37 9.44 -10.38
C ASN A 170 9.87 9.20 -10.14
N LYS A 171 9.39 7.96 -10.35
CA LYS A 171 7.98 7.57 -10.12
C LYS A 171 7.72 7.14 -8.69
N LEU A 172 8.73 6.59 -8.03
CA LEU A 172 8.75 6.36 -6.59
C LEU A 172 9.90 7.15 -5.98
N GLN A 173 9.72 7.66 -4.77
CA GLN A 173 10.72 8.40 -4.00
C GLN A 173 11.15 7.55 -2.81
N LEU A 174 12.45 7.38 -2.64
CA LEU A 174 13.02 6.66 -1.50
C LEU A 174 13.71 7.63 -0.56
N GLN A 175 13.37 7.54 0.73
CA GLN A 175 14.17 8.05 1.84
C GLN A 175 14.78 6.86 2.59
N GLY A 176 16.08 6.93 2.90
CA GLY A 176 16.82 5.85 3.55
C GLY A 176 18.21 5.65 2.93
N ASN A 177 18.90 4.59 3.33
CA ASN A 177 20.26 4.32 2.86
C ASN A 177 20.27 3.72 1.44
N MET A 178 20.45 4.56 0.42
CA MET A 178 20.50 4.12 -0.98
C MET A 178 21.67 3.16 -1.26
N ALA A 179 22.83 3.35 -0.63
CA ALA A 179 23.98 2.47 -0.82
C ALA A 179 23.66 1.04 -0.32
N TYR A 180 22.92 0.94 0.79
CA TYR A 180 22.41 -0.34 1.28
C TYR A 180 21.41 -0.94 0.29
N MET A 181 20.40 -0.19 -0.16
CA MET A 181 19.44 -0.66 -1.18
C MET A 181 20.13 -1.21 -2.44
N MET A 182 21.13 -0.51 -2.96
CA MET A 182 21.87 -0.94 -4.14
C MET A 182 22.74 -2.16 -3.88
N LYS A 183 23.39 -2.25 -2.72
CA LYS A 183 24.13 -3.45 -2.30
C LYS A 183 23.21 -4.68 -2.22
N HIS A 184 21.97 -4.48 -1.78
CA HIS A 184 20.96 -5.53 -1.65
C HIS A 184 19.97 -5.57 -2.83
N MET A 185 20.33 -5.04 -4.01
CA MET A 185 19.40 -4.88 -5.14
C MET A 185 18.73 -6.18 -5.59
N LYS A 186 19.41 -7.33 -5.43
CA LYS A 186 18.84 -8.65 -5.79
C LYS A 186 17.60 -8.95 -4.95
N ALA A 187 17.64 -8.68 -3.64
CA ALA A 187 16.50 -8.83 -2.74
C ALA A 187 15.31 -7.97 -3.20
N VAL A 188 15.58 -6.70 -3.50
CA VAL A 188 14.57 -5.72 -3.95
C VAL A 188 13.92 -6.16 -5.27
N VAL A 189 14.71 -6.63 -6.23
CA VAL A 189 14.19 -7.09 -7.53
C VAL A 189 13.39 -8.38 -7.39
N LEU A 190 13.84 -9.34 -6.57
CA LEU A 190 13.11 -10.59 -6.35
C LEU A 190 11.84 -10.38 -5.51
N LEU A 191 11.82 -9.41 -4.59
CA LEU A 191 10.58 -9.01 -3.92
C LEU A 191 9.52 -8.60 -4.97
N THR A 192 9.89 -7.81 -5.98
CA THR A 192 8.94 -7.47 -7.05
C THR A 192 8.57 -8.67 -7.92
N LYS A 193 9.55 -9.45 -8.37
CA LYS A 193 9.33 -10.47 -9.40
C LYS A 193 8.78 -11.80 -8.89
N GLU A 194 9.12 -12.20 -7.68
CA GLU A 194 8.73 -13.49 -7.11
C GLU A 194 7.59 -13.34 -6.10
N VAL A 195 7.58 -12.24 -5.33
CA VAL A 195 6.58 -12.03 -4.28
C VAL A 195 5.40 -11.24 -4.83
N PHE A 196 5.60 -9.99 -5.25
CA PHE A 196 4.49 -9.15 -5.69
C PHE A 196 3.86 -9.63 -7.00
N ALA A 197 4.67 -9.91 -8.04
CA ALA A 197 4.14 -10.40 -9.32
C ALA A 197 3.45 -11.77 -9.23
N GLY A 198 3.73 -12.55 -8.18
CA GLY A 198 3.08 -13.82 -7.89
C GLY A 198 1.67 -13.68 -7.28
N VAL A 199 1.27 -12.46 -6.89
CA VAL A 199 -0.04 -12.16 -6.33
C VAL A 199 -0.87 -11.35 -7.34
N PRO A 200 -1.95 -11.92 -7.90
CA PRO A 200 -2.86 -11.18 -8.77
C PRO A 200 -3.41 -9.92 -8.10
N ILE A 201 -3.58 -8.85 -8.87
CA ILE A 201 -4.05 -7.54 -8.38
C ILE A 201 -5.31 -7.03 -9.09
N ASP A 202 -5.89 -7.84 -9.98
CA ASP A 202 -6.95 -7.42 -10.90
C ASP A 202 -8.34 -7.38 -10.26
#